data_AF-A0AAE0EIG1-F1
#
_entry.id   AF-A0AAE0EIG1-F1
#
_cell.length_a   1.000
_cell.length_b   1.000
_cell.length_c   1.000
_cell.angle_alpha   90.00
_cell.angle_beta   90.00
_cell.angle_gamma   90.00
#
_symmetry.space_group_name_H-M   'P 1'
#
loop_
_entity.id
_entity.type
_entity.pdbx_description
1 polymer ?
#
loop_
_entity_poly.entity_id
_entity_poly.type
_entity_poly.pdbx_seq_one_letter_code
_entity_poly.pdbx_strand_id
1 'polypeptide(L)'
;MDKAARAYTEFKYNRYMGELRNLHKNVFDYVEATGPHKWSRVHCPQRKFRVMTTNVAECINSCLKFARQLSMLTLAEFIRNMLQRWFHDRHRAAQSIRHQLTDASHLVMLQRVEKCGYMTVNSVDWNIFSVKWSRK
;
A
#
# COMPACT_ATOMS: atom_id res chain seq x y z
N MET A 1 5.86 22.08 -3.81
CA MET A 1 6.36 20.74 -4.23
C MET A 1 5.23 19.80 -4.66
N ASP A 2 4.17 19.62 -3.86
CA ASP A 2 3.09 18.62 -4.14
C ASP A 2 2.45 18.75 -5.54
N LYS A 3 2.16 19.98 -6.00
CA LYS A 3 1.59 20.22 -7.34
C LYS A 3 2.48 19.72 -8.48
N ALA A 4 3.79 19.99 -8.42
CA ALA A 4 4.76 19.51 -9.41
C ALA A 4 4.94 17.99 -9.31
N ALA A 5 5.05 17.45 -8.10
CA ALA A 5 5.22 16.01 -7.86
C ALA A 5 4.06 15.17 -8.44
N ARG A 6 2.83 15.70 -8.39
CA ARG A 6 1.60 15.02 -8.83
C ARG A 6 1.17 15.33 -10.26
N ALA A 7 1.92 16.17 -10.98
CA ALA A 7 1.60 16.54 -12.34
C ALA A 7 1.56 15.30 -13.26
N TYR A 8 0.51 15.21 -14.09
CA TYR A 8 0.33 14.12 -15.05
C TYR A 8 0.95 14.41 -16.42
N THR A 9 1.29 15.67 -16.69
CA THR A 9 1.86 16.12 -17.96
C THR A 9 3.08 16.97 -17.72
N GLU A 10 4.03 16.92 -18.65
CA GLU A 10 5.29 17.66 -18.57
C GLU A 10 5.05 19.18 -18.59
N PHE A 11 4.06 19.63 -19.37
CA PHE A 11 3.63 21.03 -19.38
C PHE A 11 3.23 21.53 -17.98
N LYS A 12 2.37 20.78 -17.26
CA LYS A 12 1.95 21.17 -15.90
C LYS A 12 3.12 21.11 -14.92
N TYR A 13 3.98 20.10 -15.05
CA TYR A 13 5.19 19.97 -14.24
C TYR A 13 6.10 21.20 -14.39
N ASN A 14 6.44 21.57 -15.64
CA ASN A 14 7.30 22.71 -15.94
C ASN A 14 6.71 24.02 -15.44
N ARG A 15 5.39 24.21 -15.56
CA ARG A 15 4.71 25.39 -15.01
C ARG A 15 4.90 25.49 -13.49
N TYR A 16 4.63 24.42 -12.75
CA TYR A 16 4.80 24.42 -11.30
C TYR A 16 6.26 24.52 -10.84
N MET A 17 7.20 23.99 -11.62
CA MET A 17 8.63 24.14 -11.34
C MET A 17 9.11 25.57 -11.61
N GLY A 18 8.60 26.25 -12.63
CA GLY A 18 8.84 27.67 -12.85
C GLY A 18 8.29 28.55 -11.72
N GLU A 19 7.04 28.29 -11.29
CA GLU A 19 6.45 28.95 -10.11
C GLU A 19 7.31 28.72 -8.85
N LEU A 20 7.78 27.48 -8.63
CA LEU A 20 8.62 27.14 -7.48
C LEU A 20 10.00 27.85 -7.52
N ARG A 21 10.62 27.92 -8.70
CA ARG A 21 11.89 28.62 -8.91
C ARG A 21 11.76 30.11 -8.56
N ASN A 22 10.65 30.73 -8.96
CA ASN A 22 10.40 32.16 -8.74
C ASN A 22 10.10 32.47 -7.27
N LEU A 23 9.37 31.60 -6.57
CA LEU A 23 8.97 31.81 -5.18
C LEU A 23 10.06 31.39 -4.18
N HIS A 24 10.70 30.24 -4.41
CA HIS A 24 11.60 29.59 -3.46
C HIS A 24 12.75 28.90 -4.17
N LYS A 25 13.73 29.69 -4.61
CA LYS A 25 14.90 29.21 -5.36
C LYS A 25 15.68 28.12 -4.62
N ASN A 26 15.90 28.27 -3.32
CA ASN A 26 16.58 27.27 -2.48
C ASN A 26 15.86 25.90 -2.48
N VAL A 27 14.53 25.92 -2.43
CA VAL A 27 13.72 24.70 -2.50
C VAL A 27 13.79 24.10 -3.90
N PHE A 28 13.75 24.94 -4.94
CA PHE A 28 13.92 24.52 -6.33
C PHE A 28 15.26 23.79 -6.54
N ASP A 29 16.37 24.39 -6.11
CA ASP A 29 17.72 23.83 -6.28
C ASP A 29 17.84 22.48 -5.55
N TYR A 30 17.28 22.37 -4.34
CA TYR A 30 17.25 21.13 -3.59
C TYR A 30 16.45 20.01 -4.30
N VAL A 31 15.26 20.31 -4.80
CA VAL A 31 14.41 19.28 -5.44
C VAL A 31 14.94 18.87 -6.81
N GLU A 32 15.58 19.78 -7.53
CA GLU A 32 16.28 19.49 -8.78
C GLU A 32 17.48 18.55 -8.52
N ALA A 33 18.31 18.87 -7.53
CA ALA A 33 19.45 18.05 -7.11
C ALA A 33 19.05 16.65 -6.61
N THR A 34 17.87 16.52 -5.98
CA THR A 34 17.34 15.23 -5.51
C THR A 34 17.05 14.26 -6.67
N GLY A 35 16.82 14.80 -7.87
CA GLY A 35 16.52 14.03 -9.09
C GLY A 35 15.00 13.85 -9.27
N PRO A 36 14.40 14.48 -10.30
CA PRO A 36 12.95 14.43 -10.54
C PRO A 36 12.35 13.02 -10.65
N HIS A 37 13.11 12.04 -11.14
CA HIS A 37 12.67 10.65 -11.27
C HIS A 37 12.28 9.99 -9.91
N LYS A 38 12.80 10.50 -8.79
CA LYS A 38 12.52 9.95 -7.45
C LYS A 38 11.16 10.39 -6.92
N TRP A 39 10.74 11.61 -7.23
CA TRP A 39 9.61 12.28 -6.58
C TRP A 39 8.53 12.82 -7.54
N SER A 40 8.85 13.07 -8.81
CA SER A 40 7.91 13.52 -9.82
C SER A 40 7.27 12.34 -10.54
N ARG A 41 5.94 12.33 -10.61
CA ARG A 41 5.19 11.30 -11.31
C ARG A 41 5.50 11.27 -12.80
N VAL A 42 5.66 12.43 -13.46
CA VAL A 42 5.85 12.48 -14.92
C VAL A 42 7.23 11.97 -15.36
N HIS A 43 8.23 12.10 -14.48
CA HIS A 43 9.60 11.63 -14.71
C HIS A 43 9.91 10.29 -14.03
N CYS A 44 8.94 9.69 -13.34
CA CYS A 44 9.13 8.40 -12.69
C CYS A 44 8.93 7.28 -13.72
N PRO A 45 9.96 6.45 -14.00
CA PRO A 45 9.91 5.41 -15.04
C PRO A 45 8.89 4.31 -14.73
N GLN A 46 8.51 4.16 -13.46
CA GLN A 46 7.48 3.23 -13.02
C GLN A 46 6.16 3.98 -12.83
N ARG A 47 5.06 3.46 -13.39
CA ARG A 47 3.68 3.90 -13.09
C ARG A 47 3.38 3.62 -11.61
N LYS A 48 3.84 4.51 -10.73
CA LYS A 48 3.60 4.48 -9.28
C LYS A 48 2.13 4.84 -9.03
N PHE A 49 1.24 3.89 -9.24
CA PHE A 49 -0.15 4.01 -8.82
C PHE A 49 -0.31 3.87 -7.30
N ARG A 50 0.71 3.34 -6.58
CA ARG A 50 0.50 2.92 -5.18
C ARG A 50 1.77 2.79 -4.31
N VAL A 51 2.71 3.74 -4.37
CA VAL A 51 3.93 3.69 -3.52
C VAL A 51 4.25 5.03 -2.84
N MET A 52 3.21 5.80 -2.51
CA MET A 52 3.27 6.78 -1.43
C MET A 52 2.03 6.58 -0.57
N THR A 53 2.03 5.52 0.24
CA THR A 53 1.08 5.35 1.32
C THR A 53 1.84 5.39 2.63
N THR A 54 2.32 6.57 3.00
CA THR A 54 2.39 6.91 4.44
C THR A 54 1.04 6.58 5.08
N ASN A 55 -0.06 6.74 4.33
CA ASN A 55 -1.42 6.35 4.69
C ASN A 55 -1.56 4.95 5.30
N VAL A 56 -0.84 3.90 4.89
CA VAL A 56 -1.01 2.58 5.53
C VAL A 56 -0.36 2.55 6.91
N ALA A 57 0.88 3.03 7.02
CA ALA A 57 1.56 3.13 8.31
C ALA A 57 0.87 4.14 9.23
N GLU A 58 0.42 5.28 8.71
CA GLU A 58 -0.35 6.31 9.41
C GLU A 58 -1.73 5.80 9.84
N CYS A 59 -2.47 5.09 8.97
CA CYS A 59 -3.73 4.45 9.37
C CYS A 59 -3.51 3.44 10.48
N ILE A 60 -2.52 2.55 10.33
CA ILE A 60 -2.20 1.56 11.36
C ILE A 60 -1.80 2.26 12.65
N ASN A 61 -0.94 3.28 12.60
CA ASN A 61 -0.55 4.07 13.77
C ASN A 61 -1.74 4.80 14.41
N SER A 62 -2.69 5.28 13.60
CA SER A 62 -3.92 5.90 14.08
C SER A 62 -4.83 4.88 14.78
N CYS A 63 -5.05 3.71 14.18
CA CYS A 63 -5.80 2.61 14.78
C CYS A 63 -5.16 2.09 16.07
N LEU A 64 -3.82 2.11 16.15
CA LEU A 64 -3.06 1.65 17.31
C LEU A 64 -2.78 2.75 18.35
N LYS A 65 -3.20 4.00 18.10
CA LYS A 65 -2.84 5.14 18.96
C LYS A 65 -3.23 4.92 20.43
N PHE A 66 -4.41 4.34 20.65
CA PHE A 66 -4.89 3.99 22.00
C PHE A 66 -4.25 2.70 22.53
N ALA A 67 -4.14 1.67 21.68
CA ALA A 67 -3.59 0.36 22.07
C ALA A 67 -2.10 0.41 22.46
N ARG A 68 -1.34 1.40 21.94
CA ARG A 68 0.07 1.61 22.29
C ARG A 68 0.31 2.03 23.74
N GLN A 69 -0.72 2.53 24.42
CA GLN A 69 -0.64 2.89 25.85
C GLN A 69 -0.93 1.68 26.76
N LEU A 70 -1.29 0.53 26.17
CA LEU A 70 -1.61 -0.70 26.88
C LEU A 70 -0.38 -1.62 26.97
N SER A 71 -0.48 -2.67 27.78
CA SER A 71 0.56 -3.69 27.87
C SER A 71 0.88 -4.31 26.50
N MET A 72 2.11 -4.81 26.33
CA MET A 72 2.54 -5.46 25.08
C MET A 72 1.59 -6.61 24.68
N LEU A 73 1.09 -7.36 25.65
CA LEU A 73 0.16 -8.46 25.43
C LEU A 73 -1.19 -7.94 24.88
N THR A 74 -1.73 -6.89 25.50
CA THR A 74 -2.99 -6.28 25.08
C THR A 74 -2.89 -5.66 23.69
N LEU A 75 -1.75 -5.03 23.36
CA LEU A 75 -1.48 -4.51 22.03
C LEU A 75 -1.43 -5.63 20.98
N ALA A 76 -0.77 -6.75 21.30
CA ALA A 76 -0.68 -7.90 20.40
C ALA A 76 -2.07 -8.53 20.14
N GLU A 77 -2.89 -8.68 21.18
CA GLU A 77 -4.27 -9.17 21.05
C GLU A 77 -5.15 -8.22 20.24
N PHE A 78 -5.00 -6.92 20.44
CA PHE A 78 -5.71 -5.90 19.66
C PHE A 78 -5.35 -5.99 18.17
N ILE A 79 -4.05 -6.06 17.85
CA ILE A 79 -3.57 -6.23 16.46
C ILE A 79 -4.11 -7.53 15.86
N ARG A 80 -4.06 -8.64 16.60
CA ARG A 80 -4.59 -9.93 16.16
C ARG A 80 -6.07 -9.84 15.81
N ASN A 81 -6.90 -9.30 16.72
CA ASN A 81 -8.33 -9.15 16.51
C ASN A 81 -8.66 -8.21 15.33
N MET A 82 -7.93 -7.10 15.20
CA MET A 82 -8.08 -6.17 14.08
C MET A 82 -7.81 -6.85 12.74
N LEU A 83 -6.69 -7.57 12.62
CA LEU A 83 -6.32 -8.28 11.40
C LEU A 83 -7.31 -9.40 11.07
N GLN A 84 -7.73 -10.20 12.06
CA GLN A 84 -8.70 -11.26 11.87
C GLN A 84 -10.03 -10.74 11.31
N ARG A 85 -10.58 -9.66 11.90
CA ARG A 85 -11.80 -9.03 11.40
C ARG A 85 -11.62 -8.52 9.96
N TRP A 86 -10.51 -7.84 9.70
CA TRP A 86 -10.26 -7.31 8.37
C TRP A 86 -10.16 -8.40 7.29
N PHE A 87 -9.47 -9.51 7.58
CA PHE A 87 -9.40 -10.64 6.65
C PHE A 87 -10.75 -11.33 6.48
N HIS A 88 -11.53 -11.47 7.56
CA HIS A 88 -12.88 -12.02 7.49
C HIS A 88 -13.78 -11.19 6.57
N ASP A 89 -13.82 -9.87 6.74
CA ASP A 89 -14.64 -8.97 5.91
C ASP A 89 -14.22 -9.01 4.45
N ARG A 90 -12.90 -9.03 4.18
CA ARG A 90 -12.38 -9.16 2.81
C ARG A 90 -12.74 -10.50 2.19
N HIS A 91 -12.74 -11.58 2.96
CA HIS A 91 -13.14 -12.89 2.48
C HIS A 91 -14.62 -12.92 2.11
N ARG A 92 -15.49 -12.41 3.00
CA ARG A 92 -16.94 -12.30 2.71
C ARG A 92 -17.22 -11.43 1.48
N ALA A 93 -16.51 -10.31 1.34
CA ALA A 93 -16.62 -9.46 0.17
C ALA A 93 -16.14 -10.16 -1.10
N ALA A 94 -15.07 -10.97 -1.03
CA ALA A 94 -14.61 -11.75 -2.18
C ALA A 94 -15.62 -12.83 -2.59
N GLN A 95 -16.26 -13.50 -1.62
CA GLN A 95 -17.29 -14.50 -1.89
C GLN A 95 -18.57 -13.90 -2.50
N SER A 96 -18.87 -12.63 -2.23
CA SER A 96 -20.04 -11.96 -2.82
C SER A 96 -19.79 -11.44 -4.24
N ILE A 97 -18.54 -11.43 -4.73
CA ILE A 97 -18.23 -11.04 -6.11
C ILE A 97 -18.72 -12.13 -7.07
N ARG A 98 -19.64 -11.74 -7.96
CA ARG A 98 -20.20 -12.61 -9.00
C ARG A 98 -19.45 -12.54 -10.33
N HIS A 99 -18.58 -11.56 -10.51
CA HIS A 99 -17.87 -11.34 -11.76
C HIS A 99 -16.55 -12.11 -11.79
N GLN A 100 -16.23 -12.70 -12.94
CA GLN A 100 -14.94 -13.35 -13.16
C GLN A 100 -13.81 -12.31 -13.10
N LEU A 101 -12.69 -12.70 -12.49
CA LEU A 101 -11.47 -11.90 -12.51
C LEU A 101 -10.98 -11.77 -13.96
N THR A 102 -10.47 -10.59 -14.32
CA THR A 102 -9.76 -10.43 -15.61
C THR A 102 -8.48 -11.26 -15.62
N ASP A 103 -8.04 -11.71 -16.80
CA ASP A 103 -6.83 -12.54 -16.94
C ASP A 103 -5.59 -11.93 -16.26
N ALA A 104 -5.43 -10.61 -16.38
CA ALA A 104 -4.35 -9.88 -15.72
C ALA A 104 -4.44 -9.97 -14.18
N SER A 105 -5.64 -9.90 -13.61
CA SER A 105 -5.86 -10.03 -12.16
C SER A 105 -5.64 -11.46 -11.68
N HIS A 106 -6.05 -12.44 -12.49
CA HIS A 106 -5.85 -13.86 -12.20
C HIS A 106 -4.36 -14.23 -12.20
N LEU A 107 -3.58 -13.77 -13.18
CA LEU A 107 -2.13 -13.96 -13.23
C LEU A 107 -1.42 -13.36 -12.00
N VAL A 108 -1.82 -12.16 -11.58
CA VAL A 108 -1.28 -11.54 -10.36
C VAL A 108 -1.64 -12.34 -9.11
N MET A 109 -2.82 -12.95 -9.05
CA MET A 109 -3.19 -13.84 -7.95
C MET A 109 -2.34 -15.10 -7.92
N LEU A 110 -2.13 -15.76 -9.07
CA LEU A 110 -1.28 -16.96 -9.17
C LEU A 110 0.16 -16.67 -8.72
N GLN A 111 0.75 -15.56 -9.19
CA GLN A 111 2.10 -15.13 -8.75
C GLN A 111 2.18 -14.87 -7.25
N ARG A 112 1.10 -14.35 -6.64
CA ARG A 112 1.05 -14.11 -5.19
C ARG A 112 0.91 -15.42 -4.42
N VAL A 113 0.09 -16.35 -4.90
CA VAL A 113 -0.07 -17.69 -4.28
C VAL A 113 1.26 -18.43 -4.30
N GLU A 114 1.98 -18.42 -5.42
CA GLU A 114 3.31 -19.03 -5.55
C GLU A 114 4.31 -18.45 -4.53
N LYS A 115 4.36 -17.11 -4.40
CA LYS A 115 5.22 -16.43 -3.41
C LYS A 115 4.80 -16.68 -1.96
N CYS A 116 3.52 -16.92 -1.71
CA CYS A 116 2.98 -17.25 -0.40
C CYS A 116 3.08 -18.75 -0.07
N GLY A 117 3.60 -19.59 -0.98
CA GLY A 117 3.58 -21.06 -0.92
C GLY A 117 4.27 -21.72 0.29
N TYR A 118 4.83 -20.93 1.20
CA TYR A 118 5.37 -21.40 2.48
C TYR A 118 4.29 -21.75 3.51
N MET A 119 3.05 -21.29 3.30
CA MET A 119 1.93 -21.54 4.20
C MET A 119 0.71 -22.01 3.42
N THR A 120 0.22 -23.21 3.73
CA THR A 120 -1.02 -23.75 3.19
C THR A 120 -2.15 -23.46 4.18
N VAL A 121 -3.19 -22.76 3.73
CA VAL A 121 -4.38 -22.45 4.53
C VAL A 121 -5.51 -23.35 4.08
N ASN A 122 -5.95 -24.26 4.96
CA ASN A 122 -7.08 -25.16 4.70
C ASN A 122 -8.28 -24.73 5.54
N SER A 123 -9.47 -24.72 4.93
CA SER A 123 -10.72 -24.48 5.67
C SER A 123 -11.02 -25.70 6.53
N VAL A 124 -11.22 -25.50 7.83
CA VAL A 124 -11.76 -26.52 8.75
C VAL A 124 -13.27 -26.34 8.85
N ASP A 125 -13.72 -25.09 8.99
CA ASP A 125 -15.12 -24.68 8.84
C ASP A 125 -15.18 -23.26 8.23
N TRP A 126 -16.35 -22.61 8.30
CA TRP A 126 -16.58 -21.26 7.75
C TRP A 126 -15.73 -20.15 8.42
N ASN A 127 -15.33 -20.35 9.67
CA ASN A 127 -14.62 -19.37 10.49
C ASN A 127 -13.25 -19.85 10.99
N ILE A 128 -12.95 -21.15 10.86
CA ILE A 128 -11.72 -21.79 11.35
C ILE A 128 -10.91 -22.28 10.17
N PHE A 129 -9.65 -21.83 10.13
CA PHE A 129 -8.68 -22.20 9.11
C PHE A 129 -7.46 -22.83 9.76
N SER A 130 -7.03 -23.97 9.23
CA SER A 130 -5.76 -24.61 9.59
C SER A 130 -4.66 -24.06 8.70
N VAL A 131 -3.67 -23.41 9.31
CA VAL A 131 -2.48 -22.93 8.60
C VAL A 131 -1.32 -23.88 8.88
N LYS A 132 -0.78 -24.50 7.84
CA LYS A 132 0.38 -25.38 7.92
C LYS A 132 1.55 -24.77 7.18
N TRP A 133 2.74 -24.83 7.78
CA TRP A 133 3.96 -24.48 7.09
C TRP A 133 4.38 -25.62 6.16
N SER A 134 4.57 -25.30 4.90
CA SER A 134 5.15 -26.21 3.91
C SER A 134 6.66 -26.05 4.00
N ARG A 135 7.36 -26.90 4.76
CA ARG A 135 8.83 -26.98 4.67
C ARG A 135 9.21 -27.60 3.33
N LYS A 136 10.26 -27.06 2.69
CA LYS A 136 10.98 -27.75 1.63
C LYS A 136 11.66 -29.00 2.19
#